data_AF-R9KJQ1-F1
#
_entry.id   AF-R9KJQ1-F1
#
_cell.length_a   1.000
_cell.length_b   1.000
_cell.length_c   1.000
_cell.angle_alpha   90.00
_cell.angle_beta   90.00
_cell.angle_gamma   90.00
#
_symmetry.space_group_name_H-M   'P 1'
#
loop_
_entity.id
_entity.type
_entity.pdbx_description
1 polymer ?
#
loop_
_entity_poly.entity_id
_entity_poly.type
_entity_poly.pdbx_seq_one_letter_code
_entity_poly.pdbx_strand_id
1 'polypeptide(L)'
;MKRLIIKKLIVISQSESRSLEVPFSKGLNIILGGNKTGKSSIIKSIFYTFGCELKRIEKDWKELISSYLIFFQYGKNQYVIIRQGKKFQIFEQSKGEYLCIIESDEFHKYSNSLMDIFGVKMPCISKEGKEFNITPPLLFRFQYIDQDEGWNKIADAFDKVGYIKDWKKNTNKYVCGYLDDKYYSLQTQKAQHIMEKEEKKKELNHNQNFVEQISNSLSQLDNSKSIEEATREIENLVQQADALRKDIFSIKAEMTIYENETYMNQHKLHIVEQNLIETEKDIEFAMKQENELVCPTCGAVYSNGLTEQMNISSDYAHCEKLKMELTEALDVTENTLSDLAQKYEQISRQLESLELKIQKSQEFISYSSYYKNKGQYEMYEACGQQLDILEKKVDKISFEIAKLDDEINEMKSKKRSKEIKDKIEGNCRILADKINVPKTFIKLRDFVQVIDHTGSETPRIVYMYQSALYLYNLERTDSPFNFYIIDTPNQQGQDTDNLESIFKSLKLIMSDDGQVIVGTERETGIEDKANNVIRLIEKRRCLSSEKYNEHIELFQKLQKLALNWVAENHKKQKEVADEMIE
;
A
#
# COMPACT_ATOMS: atom_id res chain seq x y z
N MET A 1 25.56 21.90 3.32
CA MET A 1 25.62 22.10 1.86
C MET A 1 26.04 20.81 1.18
N LYS A 2 25.06 20.00 0.77
CA LYS A 2 25.31 18.86 -0.13
C LYS A 2 25.28 19.36 -1.57
N ARG A 3 26.40 19.23 -2.27
CA ARG A 3 26.61 19.66 -3.65
C ARG A 3 27.02 18.48 -4.51
N LEU A 4 26.50 18.43 -5.73
CA LEU A 4 26.85 17.44 -6.75
C LEU A 4 28.04 17.95 -7.57
N ILE A 5 29.10 17.16 -7.67
CA ILE A 5 30.28 17.46 -8.48
C ILE A 5 30.64 16.22 -9.29
N ILE A 6 30.55 16.30 -10.60
CA ILE A 6 31.02 15.25 -11.51
C ILE A 6 32.56 15.26 -11.47
N LYS A 7 33.19 14.11 -11.23
CA LYS A 7 34.64 13.97 -11.10
C LYS A 7 35.28 13.46 -12.37
N LYS A 8 34.68 12.46 -12.99
CA LYS A 8 35.13 11.94 -14.28
C LYS A 8 34.06 11.09 -14.95
N LEU A 9 34.13 11.04 -16.28
CA LEU A 9 33.40 10.10 -17.11
C LEU A 9 34.40 9.11 -17.72
N ILE A 10 34.09 7.82 -17.69
CA ILE A 10 34.81 6.79 -18.44
C ILE A 10 33.82 6.13 -19.40
N VAL A 11 34.19 6.03 -20.67
CA VAL A 11 33.46 5.26 -21.67
C VAL A 11 34.36 4.16 -22.22
N ILE A 12 33.82 2.96 -22.35
CA ILE A 12 34.57 1.76 -22.74
C ILE A 12 33.95 1.15 -23.99
N SER A 13 34.76 0.95 -25.03
CA SER A 13 34.45 0.11 -26.18
C SER A 13 35.27 -1.17 -26.08
N GLN A 14 34.62 -2.27 -25.70
CA GLN A 14 35.27 -3.58 -25.64
C GLN A 14 35.56 -4.13 -27.05
N SER A 15 34.70 -3.83 -28.04
CA SER A 15 34.89 -4.28 -29.43
C SER A 15 36.15 -3.69 -30.06
N GLU A 16 36.50 -2.45 -29.72
CA GLU A 16 37.72 -1.81 -30.20
C GLU A 16 38.92 -1.96 -29.26
N SER A 17 38.73 -2.53 -28.06
CA SER A 17 39.73 -2.51 -26.98
C SER A 17 40.24 -1.10 -26.67
N ARG A 18 39.31 -0.15 -26.60
CA ARG A 18 39.60 1.28 -26.39
C ARG A 18 38.67 1.89 -25.35
N SER A 19 39.13 2.95 -24.73
CA SER A 19 38.36 3.70 -23.75
C SER A 19 38.75 5.18 -23.76
N LEU A 20 37.93 6.00 -23.12
CA LEU A 20 38.21 7.40 -22.89
C LEU A 20 37.85 7.74 -21.45
N GLU A 21 38.79 8.37 -20.74
CA GLU A 21 38.55 9.02 -19.46
C GLU A 21 38.57 10.53 -19.65
N VAL A 22 37.53 11.19 -19.14
CA VAL A 22 37.40 12.65 -19.16
C VAL A 22 37.29 13.14 -17.72
N PRO A 23 38.35 13.73 -17.14
CA PRO A 23 38.32 14.27 -15.79
C PRO A 23 37.60 15.61 -15.76
N PHE A 24 36.92 15.91 -14.67
CA PHE A 24 36.21 17.17 -14.43
C PHE A 24 36.58 17.74 -13.05
N SER A 25 36.65 19.07 -12.99
CA SER A 25 36.93 19.85 -11.78
C SER A 25 35.68 20.62 -11.35
N LYS A 26 35.66 21.14 -10.11
CA LYS A 26 34.72 22.21 -9.72
C LYS A 26 34.98 23.47 -10.58
N GLY A 27 34.02 24.40 -10.60
CA GLY A 27 34.10 25.61 -11.42
C GLY A 27 33.92 25.31 -12.90
N LEU A 28 34.65 26.02 -13.76
CA LEU A 28 34.50 25.95 -15.21
C LEU A 28 35.38 24.87 -15.84
N ASN A 29 34.76 23.99 -16.63
CA ASN A 29 35.40 22.98 -17.46
C ASN A 29 35.09 23.27 -18.92
N ILE A 30 36.12 23.33 -19.77
CA ILE A 30 35.95 23.57 -21.20
C ILE A 30 36.36 22.31 -21.97
N ILE A 31 35.45 21.75 -22.75
CA ILE A 31 35.74 20.69 -23.73
C ILE A 31 35.88 21.38 -25.09
N LEU A 32 37.12 21.59 -25.51
CA LEU A 32 37.45 22.25 -26.77
C LEU A 32 37.74 21.19 -27.84
N GLY A 33 36.92 21.14 -28.88
CA GLY A 33 37.09 20.18 -29.97
C GLY A 33 36.28 20.55 -31.20
N GLY A 34 36.95 20.51 -32.36
CA GLY A 34 36.32 20.77 -33.65
C GLY A 34 35.22 19.76 -33.99
N ASN A 35 34.58 19.95 -35.15
CA ASN A 35 33.52 19.05 -35.59
C ASN A 35 34.00 17.59 -35.72
N LYS A 36 33.14 16.67 -35.27
CA LYS A 36 33.35 15.21 -35.27
C LYS A 36 34.53 14.72 -34.40
N THR A 37 34.91 15.46 -33.36
CA THR A 37 35.95 15.05 -32.38
C THR A 37 35.40 14.26 -31.18
N GLY A 38 34.08 14.02 -31.12
CA GLY A 38 33.44 13.27 -30.02
C GLY A 38 32.92 14.14 -28.86
N LYS A 39 33.06 15.47 -28.94
CA LYS A 39 32.59 16.44 -27.93
C LYS A 39 31.16 16.20 -27.45
N SER A 40 30.19 16.25 -28.36
CA SER A 40 28.77 16.08 -28.04
C SER A 40 28.50 14.66 -27.54
N SER A 41 29.18 13.66 -28.08
CA SER A 41 29.08 12.27 -27.61
C SER A 41 29.51 12.13 -26.15
N ILE A 42 30.60 12.78 -25.73
CA ILE A 42 31.09 12.80 -24.34
C ILE A 42 30.07 13.49 -23.44
N ILE A 43 29.60 14.68 -23.81
CA ILE A 43 28.63 15.45 -23.01
C ILE A 43 27.32 14.68 -22.83
N LYS A 44 26.77 14.12 -23.92
CA LYS A 44 25.55 13.32 -23.87
C LYS A 44 25.72 12.06 -23.05
N SER A 45 26.92 11.47 -23.06
CA SER A 45 27.24 10.28 -22.25
C SER A 45 27.13 10.55 -20.74
N ILE A 46 27.35 11.78 -20.27
CA ILE A 46 27.14 12.15 -18.85
C ILE A 46 25.69 11.89 -18.43
N PHE A 47 24.73 12.51 -19.14
CA PHE A 47 23.31 12.36 -18.82
C PHE A 47 22.78 10.97 -19.15
N TYR A 48 23.29 10.34 -20.21
CA TYR A 48 22.98 8.95 -20.52
C TYR A 48 23.35 8.03 -19.36
N THR A 49 24.52 8.21 -18.76
CA THR A 49 24.97 7.39 -17.62
C THR A 49 24.13 7.65 -16.37
N PHE A 50 23.71 8.90 -16.11
CA PHE A 50 22.76 9.23 -15.04
C PHE A 50 21.35 8.63 -15.25
N GLY A 51 21.05 8.04 -16.41
CA GLY A 51 19.76 7.43 -16.71
C GLY A 51 18.80 8.35 -17.48
N CYS A 52 19.30 9.44 -18.06
CA CYS A 52 18.50 10.28 -18.94
C CYS A 52 18.60 9.75 -20.38
N GLU A 53 17.47 9.34 -20.97
CA GLU A 53 17.42 9.12 -22.42
C GLU A 53 17.41 10.46 -23.14
N LEU A 54 18.31 10.66 -24.09
CA LEU A 54 18.38 11.87 -24.90
C LEU A 54 17.55 11.70 -26.17
N LYS A 55 16.94 12.79 -26.66
CA LYS A 55 16.17 12.77 -27.92
C LYS A 55 17.03 12.40 -29.12
N ARG A 56 18.29 12.84 -29.13
CA ARG A 56 19.25 12.54 -30.20
C ARG A 56 20.58 12.10 -29.61
N ILE A 57 20.99 10.88 -29.95
CA ILE A 57 22.34 10.36 -29.73
C ILE A 57 22.76 9.65 -31.00
N GLU A 58 24.02 9.82 -31.40
CA GLU A 58 24.58 9.14 -32.58
C GLU A 58 24.47 7.62 -32.38
N LYS A 59 23.86 6.92 -33.34
CA LYS A 59 23.63 5.48 -33.26
C LYS A 59 24.95 4.73 -33.17
N ASP A 60 25.89 5.06 -34.05
CA ASP A 60 27.24 4.49 -34.08
C ASP A 60 27.93 4.63 -32.72
N TRP A 61 27.78 5.78 -32.03
CA TRP A 61 28.35 5.97 -30.69
C TRP A 61 27.70 5.05 -29.66
N LYS A 62 26.37 4.98 -29.66
CA LYS A 62 25.61 4.16 -28.72
C LYS A 62 25.89 2.65 -28.89
N GLU A 63 26.12 2.21 -30.12
CA GLU A 63 26.48 0.82 -30.45
C GLU A 63 27.95 0.51 -30.14
N LEU A 64 28.84 1.49 -30.34
CA LEU A 64 30.27 1.34 -30.10
C LEU A 64 30.61 1.19 -28.61
N ILE A 65 29.99 2.01 -27.75
CA ILE A 65 30.31 2.03 -26.32
C ILE A 65 29.53 0.93 -25.60
N SER A 66 30.25 -0.03 -25.03
CA SER A 66 29.65 -1.15 -24.29
C SER A 66 29.32 -0.78 -22.84
N SER A 67 30.10 0.11 -22.22
CA SER A 67 29.93 0.48 -20.81
C SER A 67 30.26 1.96 -20.56
N TYR A 68 29.45 2.59 -19.71
CA TYR A 68 29.62 3.97 -19.29
C TYR A 68 29.75 4.03 -17.76
N LEU A 69 30.75 4.74 -17.25
CA LEU A 69 30.97 4.93 -15.82
C LEU A 69 31.08 6.42 -15.53
N ILE A 70 30.28 6.92 -14.58
CA ILE A 70 30.36 8.31 -14.14
C ILE A 70 30.65 8.35 -12.65
N PHE A 71 31.75 9.02 -12.31
CA PHE A 71 32.17 9.25 -10.94
C PHE A 71 31.69 10.63 -10.53
N PHE A 72 31.02 10.72 -9.39
CA PHE A 72 30.56 11.98 -8.84
C PHE A 72 30.69 12.00 -7.32
N GLN A 73 30.73 13.21 -6.77
CA GLN A 73 30.69 13.45 -5.34
C GLN A 73 29.36 14.11 -5.02
N TYR A 74 28.70 13.67 -3.95
CA TYR A 74 27.54 14.36 -3.39
C TYR A 74 27.75 14.60 -1.89
N GLY A 75 27.93 15.87 -1.52
CA GLY A 75 28.36 16.23 -0.17
C GLY A 75 29.77 15.69 0.13
N LYS A 76 29.91 14.82 1.13
CA LYS A 76 31.19 14.20 1.51
C LYS A 76 31.46 12.85 0.84
N ASN A 77 30.42 12.24 0.27
CA ASN A 77 30.48 10.87 -0.23
C ASN A 77 30.78 10.86 -1.73
N GLN A 78 31.47 9.81 -2.18
CA GLN A 78 31.83 9.61 -3.57
C GLN A 78 31.08 8.40 -4.10
N TYR A 79 30.64 8.50 -5.35
CA TYR A 79 29.80 7.48 -5.98
C TYR A 79 30.27 7.23 -7.41
N VAL A 80 29.99 6.04 -7.90
CA VAL A 80 30.09 5.69 -9.32
C VAL A 80 28.78 5.07 -9.79
N ILE A 81 28.23 5.60 -10.88
CA ILE A 81 27.16 4.94 -11.62
C ILE A 81 27.76 4.23 -12.81
N ILE A 82 27.36 2.99 -13.03
CA ILE A 82 27.68 2.22 -14.23
C ILE A 82 26.40 1.98 -15.01
N ARG A 83 26.46 2.20 -16.32
CA ARG A 83 25.39 1.88 -17.25
C ARG A 83 25.89 0.95 -18.36
N GLN A 84 25.16 -0.15 -18.54
CA GLN A 84 25.34 -1.09 -19.65
C GLN A 84 23.98 -1.36 -20.32
N GLY A 85 23.69 -0.65 -21.41
CA GLY A 85 22.37 -0.70 -22.05
C GLY A 85 21.23 -0.29 -21.10
N LYS A 86 20.44 -1.27 -20.66
CA LYS A 86 19.35 -1.10 -19.68
C LYS A 86 19.77 -1.36 -18.22
N LYS A 87 20.92 -2.00 -18.00
CA LYS A 87 21.42 -2.34 -16.67
C LYS A 87 22.07 -1.10 -16.05
N PHE A 88 21.68 -0.79 -14.81
CA PHE A 88 22.23 0.27 -13.99
C PHE A 88 22.80 -0.28 -12.70
N GLN A 89 23.93 0.27 -12.28
CA GLN A 89 24.55 -0.04 -10.99
C GLN A 89 25.01 1.25 -10.33
N ILE A 90 24.90 1.32 -9.01
CA ILE A 90 25.45 2.42 -8.20
C ILE A 90 26.35 1.83 -7.12
N PHE A 91 27.53 2.43 -6.95
CA PHE A 91 28.44 2.10 -5.88
C PHE A 91 28.81 3.34 -5.09
N GLU A 92 28.96 3.20 -3.78
CA GLU A 92 29.60 4.19 -2.91
C GLU A 92 31.07 3.84 -2.76
N GLN A 93 31.94 4.85 -2.86
CA GLN A 93 33.37 4.71 -2.67
C GLN A 93 33.76 5.21 -1.28
N SER A 94 34.39 4.33 -0.49
CA SER A 94 34.87 4.64 0.86
C SER A 94 36.28 4.07 1.03
N LYS A 95 37.25 4.92 1.41
CA LYS A 95 38.65 4.53 1.68
C LYS A 95 39.33 3.67 0.57
N GLY A 96 38.93 3.85 -0.69
CA GLY A 96 39.48 3.09 -1.83
C GLY A 96 38.74 1.78 -2.15
N GLU A 97 37.74 1.43 -1.35
CA GLU A 97 36.83 0.31 -1.59
C GLU A 97 35.51 0.80 -2.20
N TYR A 98 34.79 -0.12 -2.84
CA TYR A 98 33.49 0.14 -3.46
C TYR A 98 32.43 -0.76 -2.83
N LEU A 99 31.35 -0.14 -2.35
CA LEU A 99 30.17 -0.83 -1.84
C LEU A 99 29.06 -0.71 -2.87
N CYS A 100 28.51 -1.85 -3.34
CA CYS A 100 27.36 -1.83 -4.24
C CYS A 100 26.11 -1.40 -3.47
N ILE A 101 25.45 -0.34 -3.95
CA ILE A 101 24.16 0.15 -3.42
C ILE A 101 23.01 -0.57 -4.12
N ILE A 102 23.09 -0.68 -5.46
CA ILE A 102 22.05 -1.30 -6.27
C ILE A 102 22.64 -1.83 -7.57
N GLU A 103 22.11 -2.96 -8.01
CA GLU A 103 22.14 -3.46 -9.39
C GLU A 103 20.68 -3.70 -9.85
N SER A 104 20.28 -3.12 -10.99
CA SER A 104 18.94 -3.31 -11.54
C SER A 104 18.86 -2.96 -13.03
N ASP A 105 18.00 -3.66 -13.76
CA ASP A 105 17.52 -3.29 -15.10
C ASP A 105 16.19 -2.50 -15.07
N GLU A 106 15.56 -2.40 -13.90
CA GLU A 106 14.36 -1.60 -13.66
C GLU A 106 14.70 -0.13 -13.42
N PHE A 107 14.37 0.72 -14.40
CA PHE A 107 14.69 2.14 -14.36
C PHE A 107 14.14 2.88 -13.13
N HIS A 108 12.92 2.56 -12.68
CA HIS A 108 12.31 3.21 -11.52
C HIS A 108 13.00 2.82 -10.21
N LYS A 109 13.43 1.56 -10.07
CA LYS A 109 14.17 1.07 -8.90
C LYS A 109 15.54 1.77 -8.81
N TYR A 110 16.27 1.81 -9.91
CA TYR A 110 17.51 2.60 -10.03
C TYR A 110 17.30 4.08 -9.69
N SER A 111 16.25 4.69 -10.26
CA SER A 111 15.95 6.11 -10.06
C SER A 111 15.68 6.41 -8.58
N ASN A 112 14.89 5.59 -7.90
CA ASN A 112 14.62 5.75 -6.47
C ASN A 112 15.91 5.72 -5.64
N SER A 113 16.79 4.73 -5.86
CA SER A 113 18.08 4.68 -5.17
C SER A 113 18.96 5.89 -5.44
N LEU A 114 18.96 6.43 -6.66
CA LEU A 114 19.69 7.67 -6.96
C LEU A 114 19.07 8.89 -6.26
N MET A 115 17.74 8.98 -6.20
CA MET A 115 17.05 10.05 -5.48
C MET A 115 17.30 9.98 -3.97
N ASP A 116 17.39 8.79 -3.39
CA ASP A 116 17.73 8.59 -1.97
C ASP A 116 19.13 9.14 -1.66
N ILE A 117 20.11 8.90 -2.55
CA ILE A 117 21.46 9.48 -2.45
C ILE A 117 21.39 11.01 -2.46
N PHE A 118 20.58 11.58 -3.35
CA PHE A 118 20.37 13.04 -3.42
C PHE A 118 19.48 13.60 -2.32
N GLY A 119 18.83 12.77 -1.51
CA GLY A 119 17.84 13.21 -0.53
C GLY A 119 16.66 13.94 -1.17
N VAL A 120 16.20 13.46 -2.33
CA VAL A 120 15.10 14.03 -3.12
C VAL A 120 13.87 13.13 -3.00
N LYS A 121 12.79 13.64 -2.42
CA LYS A 121 11.50 12.93 -2.36
C LYS A 121 10.39 13.77 -2.99
N MET A 122 10.28 13.68 -4.31
CA MET A 122 9.24 14.31 -5.10
C MET A 122 8.35 13.23 -5.75
N PRO A 123 7.38 12.65 -5.01
CA PRO A 123 6.47 11.66 -5.57
C PRO A 123 5.64 12.30 -6.70
N CYS A 124 5.47 11.51 -7.76
CA CYS A 124 4.83 11.84 -9.01
C CYS A 124 3.83 10.75 -9.35
N ILE A 125 2.70 11.15 -9.94
CA ILE A 125 1.66 10.20 -10.38
C ILE A 125 1.74 10.07 -11.90
N SER A 126 1.81 8.83 -12.37
CA SER A 126 1.77 8.50 -13.78
C SER A 126 0.36 8.73 -14.35
N LYS A 127 0.25 8.76 -15.68
CA LYS A 127 -1.06 8.78 -16.35
C LYS A 127 -1.92 7.55 -16.03
N GLU A 128 -1.31 6.44 -15.62
CA GLU A 128 -1.97 5.20 -15.20
C GLU A 128 -2.35 5.19 -13.71
N GLY A 129 -2.08 6.28 -12.96
CA GLY A 129 -2.37 6.34 -11.53
C GLY A 129 -1.32 5.68 -10.63
N LYS A 130 -0.20 5.20 -11.20
CA LYS A 130 0.91 4.63 -10.42
C LYS A 130 1.78 5.73 -9.84
N GLU A 131 2.18 5.56 -8.59
CA GLU A 131 3.09 6.46 -7.88
C GLU A 131 4.55 6.08 -8.13
N PHE A 132 5.37 7.07 -8.46
CA PHE A 132 6.83 6.94 -8.59
C PHE A 132 7.51 8.17 -8.02
N ASN A 133 8.73 8.06 -7.52
CA ASN A 133 9.52 9.27 -7.24
C ASN A 133 9.95 9.94 -8.56
N ILE A 134 10.38 11.20 -8.50
CA ILE A 134 10.98 11.90 -9.64
C ILE A 134 12.18 11.10 -10.19
N THR A 135 12.34 11.09 -11.50
CA THR A 135 13.43 10.37 -12.18
C THR A 135 14.52 11.32 -12.69
N PRO A 136 15.74 10.84 -12.94
CA PRO A 136 16.87 11.67 -13.40
C PRO A 136 16.56 12.61 -14.58
N PRO A 137 15.88 12.19 -15.67
CA PRO A 137 15.58 13.11 -16.77
C PRO A 137 14.64 14.26 -16.38
N LEU A 138 13.75 14.04 -15.40
CA LEU A 138 12.88 15.10 -14.91
C LEU A 138 13.60 16.05 -13.95
N LEU A 139 14.48 15.50 -13.11
CA LEU A 139 15.27 16.25 -12.14
C LEU A 139 16.29 17.16 -12.83
N PHE A 140 17.02 16.64 -13.83
CA PHE A 140 18.16 17.32 -14.45
C PHE A 140 17.85 18.12 -15.71
N ARG A 141 16.58 18.29 -16.08
CA ARG A 141 16.21 18.92 -17.36
C ARG A 141 16.71 20.35 -17.55
N PHE A 142 16.97 21.09 -16.47
CA PHE A 142 17.50 22.46 -16.54
C PHE A 142 19.04 22.50 -16.51
N GLN A 143 19.69 21.40 -16.19
CA GLN A 143 21.14 21.28 -16.03
C GLN A 143 21.84 21.02 -17.37
N TYR A 144 21.09 20.91 -18.47
CA TYR A 144 21.62 20.63 -19.80
C TYR A 144 21.02 21.55 -20.86
N ILE A 145 21.88 22.12 -21.71
CA ILE A 145 21.49 22.61 -23.04
C ILE A 145 22.07 21.65 -24.06
N ASP A 146 21.17 20.91 -24.72
CA ASP A 146 21.50 20.00 -25.81
C ASP A 146 21.77 20.73 -27.13
N GLN A 147 22.80 20.28 -27.86
CA GLN A 147 23.17 20.85 -29.15
C GLN A 147 22.04 20.80 -30.17
N ASP A 148 21.24 19.73 -30.22
CA ASP A 148 20.26 19.51 -31.30
C ASP A 148 18.91 20.14 -30.98
N GLU A 149 18.34 19.82 -29.82
CA GLU A 149 16.96 20.21 -29.46
C GLU A 149 16.91 21.25 -28.32
N GLY A 150 18.03 21.49 -27.62
CA GLY A 150 18.08 22.31 -26.41
C GLY A 150 18.06 23.82 -26.65
N TRP A 151 18.53 24.29 -27.80
CA TRP A 151 18.68 25.72 -28.07
C TRP A 151 17.41 26.42 -28.58
N ASN A 152 16.37 25.65 -28.91
CA ASN A 152 15.06 26.16 -29.33
C ASN A 152 14.00 26.08 -28.23
N LYS A 153 14.23 25.25 -27.20
CA LYS A 153 13.26 24.96 -26.15
C LYS A 153 13.98 24.81 -24.82
N ILE A 154 13.52 25.55 -23.81
CA ILE A 154 14.06 25.44 -22.45
C ILE A 154 13.72 24.06 -21.86
N ALA A 155 14.76 23.38 -21.37
CA ALA A 155 14.65 22.16 -20.57
C ALA A 155 13.84 21.03 -21.22
N ASP A 156 14.10 20.81 -22.52
CA ASP A 156 13.41 19.81 -23.35
C ASP A 156 14.42 18.88 -24.08
N ALA A 157 15.57 18.61 -23.47
CA ALA A 157 16.65 17.78 -24.04
C ALA A 157 16.39 16.26 -23.95
N PHE A 158 15.60 15.82 -22.96
CA PHE A 158 15.41 14.41 -22.64
C PHE A 158 14.13 13.85 -23.25
N ASP A 159 14.17 12.56 -23.59
CA ASP A 159 13.07 11.78 -24.12
C ASP A 159 12.36 10.97 -23.01
N LYS A 160 11.20 10.38 -23.33
CA LYS A 160 10.43 9.47 -22.46
C LYS A 160 10.04 10.07 -21.11
N VAL A 161 9.87 11.39 -21.02
CA VAL A 161 9.42 12.10 -19.79
C VAL A 161 7.90 12.25 -19.68
N GLY A 162 7.16 11.96 -20.75
CA GLY A 162 5.72 12.22 -20.87
C GLY A 162 4.77 11.25 -20.15
N TYR A 163 5.28 10.28 -19.38
CA TYR A 163 4.48 9.32 -18.62
C TYR A 163 3.94 9.88 -17.30
N ILE A 164 4.58 10.93 -16.75
CA ILE A 164 4.11 11.65 -15.55
C ILE A 164 3.17 12.79 -15.95
N LYS A 165 2.06 12.93 -15.21
CA LYS A 165 1.10 14.01 -15.41
C LYS A 165 1.67 15.36 -14.94
N ASP A 166 1.45 16.42 -15.71
CA ASP A 166 1.86 17.81 -15.37
C ASP A 166 3.35 17.99 -14.99
N TRP A 167 4.22 17.08 -15.45
CA TRP A 167 5.63 17.02 -15.05
C TRP A 167 6.38 18.35 -15.21
N LYS A 168 6.11 19.14 -16.26
CA LYS A 168 6.73 20.45 -16.49
C LYS A 168 6.42 21.43 -15.34
N LYS A 169 5.13 21.60 -15.03
CA LYS A 169 4.68 22.54 -13.98
C LYS A 169 5.21 22.15 -12.61
N ASN A 170 5.33 20.86 -12.34
CA ASN A 170 5.83 20.36 -11.06
C ASN A 170 7.34 20.56 -10.96
N THR A 171 8.11 20.06 -11.92
CA THR A 171 9.56 20.21 -11.92
C THR A 171 10.03 21.67 -12.02
N ASN A 172 9.27 22.58 -12.67
CA ASN A 172 9.54 24.02 -12.64
C ASN A 172 9.64 24.54 -11.19
N LYS A 173 8.61 24.23 -10.40
CA LYS A 173 8.44 24.71 -9.02
C LYS A 173 9.42 24.03 -8.06
N TYR A 174 9.74 22.77 -8.32
CA TYR A 174 10.71 22.01 -7.52
C TYR A 174 12.15 22.50 -7.76
N VAL A 175 12.55 22.63 -9.03
CA VAL A 175 13.93 23.00 -9.38
C VAL A 175 14.26 24.42 -8.95
N CYS A 176 13.32 25.36 -8.95
CA CYS A 176 13.53 26.71 -8.39
C CYS A 176 13.34 26.78 -6.86
N GLY A 177 12.96 25.67 -6.20
CA GLY A 177 12.76 25.62 -4.76
C GLY A 177 11.55 26.40 -4.27
N TYR A 178 10.54 26.60 -5.11
CA TYR A 178 9.27 27.18 -4.69
C TYR A 178 8.46 26.18 -3.86
N LEU A 179 8.43 24.91 -4.30
CA LEU A 179 7.76 23.80 -3.62
C LEU A 179 8.78 22.69 -3.34
N ASP A 180 8.59 21.99 -2.23
CA ASP A 180 9.52 21.00 -1.70
C ASP A 180 8.88 19.60 -1.59
N ASP A 181 9.63 18.65 -1.03
CA ASP A 181 9.23 17.25 -0.85
C ASP A 181 7.92 17.09 -0.08
N LYS A 182 7.67 17.96 0.91
CA LYS A 182 6.44 17.91 1.71
C LYS A 182 5.23 18.24 0.85
N TYR A 183 5.32 19.28 0.00
CA TYR A 183 4.23 19.63 -0.92
C TYR A 183 3.86 18.46 -1.83
N TYR A 184 4.85 17.80 -2.43
CA TYR A 184 4.59 16.70 -3.37
C TYR A 184 4.07 15.46 -2.66
N SER A 185 4.54 15.18 -1.44
CA SER A 185 3.99 14.10 -0.61
C SER A 185 2.52 14.31 -0.29
N LEU A 186 2.12 15.54 0.10
CA LEU A 186 0.73 15.89 0.36
C LEU A 186 -0.14 15.80 -0.90
N GLN A 187 0.36 16.26 -2.06
CA GLN A 187 -0.34 16.14 -3.34
C GLN A 187 -0.63 14.68 -3.70
N THR A 188 0.33 13.79 -3.48
CA THR A 188 0.15 12.37 -3.77
C THR A 188 -0.83 11.71 -2.81
N GLN A 189 -0.74 12.00 -1.51
CA GLN A 189 -1.74 11.54 -0.52
C GLN A 189 -3.15 12.02 -0.88
N LYS A 190 -3.30 13.29 -1.29
CA LYS A 190 -4.58 13.83 -1.75
C LYS A 190 -5.13 13.05 -2.95
N ALA A 191 -4.27 12.73 -3.92
CA ALA A 191 -4.68 11.98 -5.09
C ALA A 191 -5.08 10.53 -4.76
N GLN A 192 -4.37 9.87 -3.82
CA GLN A 192 -4.75 8.54 -3.33
C GLN A 192 -6.12 8.57 -2.66
N HIS A 193 -6.39 9.54 -1.77
CA HIS A 193 -7.71 9.69 -1.17
C HIS A 193 -8.81 10.04 -2.18
N ILE A 194 -8.50 10.80 -3.23
CA ILE A 194 -9.46 11.04 -4.34
C ILE A 194 -9.79 9.72 -5.04
N MET A 195 -8.79 8.86 -5.32
CA MET A 195 -9.03 7.55 -5.93
C MET A 195 -9.86 6.64 -5.03
N GLU A 196 -9.53 6.57 -3.74
CA GLU A 196 -10.27 5.82 -2.73
C GLU A 196 -11.72 6.31 -2.61
N LYS A 197 -11.94 7.62 -2.61
CA LYS A 197 -13.27 8.23 -2.61
C LYS A 197 -14.09 7.83 -3.83
N GLU A 198 -13.49 7.86 -5.03
CA GLU A 198 -14.18 7.47 -6.26
C GLU A 198 -14.54 5.98 -6.28
N GLU A 199 -13.69 5.12 -5.73
CA GLU A 199 -14.00 3.70 -5.55
C GLU A 199 -15.17 3.49 -4.58
N LYS A 200 -15.13 4.14 -3.40
CA LYS A 200 -16.21 4.07 -2.40
C LYS A 200 -17.52 4.67 -2.90
N LYS A 201 -17.47 5.72 -3.73
CA LYS A 201 -18.66 6.27 -4.39
C LYS A 201 -19.29 5.31 -5.40
N LYS A 202 -18.48 4.54 -6.14
CA LYS A 202 -19.02 3.50 -7.04
C LYS A 202 -19.73 2.40 -6.24
N GLU A 203 -19.13 1.97 -5.13
CA GLU A 203 -19.74 1.02 -4.18
C GLU A 203 -21.06 1.57 -3.61
N LEU A 204 -21.06 2.84 -3.18
CA LEU A 204 -22.25 3.52 -2.68
C LEU A 204 -23.38 3.56 -3.72
N ASN A 205 -23.09 4.01 -4.93
CA ASN A 205 -24.08 4.09 -6.02
C ASN A 205 -24.64 2.69 -6.36
N HIS A 206 -23.82 1.64 -6.34
CA HIS A 206 -24.28 0.28 -6.59
C HIS A 206 -25.27 -0.18 -5.50
N ASN A 207 -24.93 0.04 -4.23
CA ASN A 207 -25.78 -0.32 -3.10
C ASN A 207 -27.06 0.53 -3.06
N GLN A 208 -27.00 1.81 -3.43
CA GLN A 208 -28.19 2.68 -3.54
C GLN A 208 -29.15 2.15 -4.60
N ASN A 209 -28.65 1.81 -5.79
CA ASN A 209 -29.47 1.20 -6.84
C ASN A 209 -30.09 -0.13 -6.39
N PHE A 210 -29.36 -0.94 -5.62
CA PHE A 210 -29.88 -2.19 -5.07
C PHE A 210 -31.01 -1.95 -4.04
N VAL A 211 -30.83 -0.97 -3.14
CA VAL A 211 -31.85 -0.56 -2.18
C VAL A 211 -33.09 0.00 -2.87
N GLU A 212 -32.93 0.81 -3.92
CA GLU A 212 -34.06 1.30 -4.74
C GLU A 212 -34.83 0.15 -5.41
N GLN A 213 -34.15 -0.90 -5.88
CA GLN A 213 -34.82 -2.07 -6.44
C GLN A 213 -35.63 -2.85 -5.40
N ILE A 214 -35.10 -3.01 -4.19
CA ILE A 214 -35.83 -3.63 -3.08
C ILE A 214 -37.02 -2.74 -2.69
N SER A 215 -36.80 -1.44 -2.54
CA SER A 215 -37.85 -0.47 -2.19
C SER A 215 -38.98 -0.46 -3.19
N ASN A 216 -38.69 -0.52 -4.50
CA ASN A 216 -39.71 -0.58 -5.55
C ASN A 216 -40.47 -1.91 -5.54
N SER A 217 -39.81 -3.01 -5.15
CA SER A 217 -40.48 -4.31 -4.98
C SER A 217 -41.42 -4.30 -3.77
N LEU A 218 -41.05 -3.59 -2.70
CA LEU A 218 -41.87 -3.40 -1.50
C LEU A 218 -43.06 -2.45 -1.76
N SER A 219 -42.86 -1.35 -2.49
CA SER A 219 -43.93 -0.37 -2.76
C SER A 219 -45.01 -0.86 -3.73
N GLN A 220 -44.70 -1.84 -4.60
CA GLN A 220 -45.71 -2.51 -5.42
C GLN A 220 -46.66 -3.42 -4.61
N LEU A 221 -46.35 -3.70 -3.35
CA LEU A 221 -47.19 -4.48 -2.43
C LEU A 221 -48.06 -3.57 -1.53
N ASP A 222 -47.96 -2.25 -1.68
CA ASP A 222 -48.52 -1.23 -0.78
C ASP A 222 -50.00 -0.93 -1.08
N ASN A 223 -50.82 -1.98 -1.09
CA ASN A 223 -52.28 -1.88 -1.23
C ASN A 223 -52.98 -2.59 -0.04
N SER A 224 -52.45 -2.44 1.18
CA SER A 224 -52.90 -3.28 2.29
C SER A 224 -52.79 -2.67 3.69
N LYS A 225 -53.55 -1.60 3.96
CA LYS A 225 -53.94 -1.27 5.35
C LYS A 225 -54.60 -2.46 6.09
N SER A 226 -55.10 -3.48 5.38
CA SER A 226 -55.67 -4.68 6.00
C SER A 226 -54.64 -5.77 6.34
N ILE A 227 -53.39 -5.69 5.88
CA ILE A 227 -52.37 -6.72 6.18
C ILE A 227 -51.66 -6.42 7.49
N GLU A 228 -51.37 -5.16 7.84
CA GLU A 228 -50.69 -4.82 9.12
C GLU A 228 -51.52 -5.20 10.35
N GLU A 229 -52.83 -4.94 10.33
CA GLU A 229 -53.74 -5.31 11.44
C GLU A 229 -53.86 -6.84 11.57
N ALA A 230 -54.00 -7.55 10.45
CA ALA A 230 -54.02 -9.02 10.42
C ALA A 230 -52.68 -9.63 10.86
N THR A 231 -51.56 -8.97 10.56
CA THR A 231 -50.20 -9.43 10.93
C THR A 231 -49.98 -9.34 12.43
N ARG A 232 -50.37 -8.25 13.08
CA ARG A 232 -50.27 -8.11 14.56
C ARG A 232 -51.14 -9.12 15.31
N GLU A 233 -52.33 -9.41 14.78
CA GLU A 233 -53.23 -10.39 15.39
C GLU A 233 -52.64 -11.82 15.31
N ILE A 234 -52.06 -12.19 14.16
CA ILE A 234 -51.37 -13.48 13.98
C ILE A 234 -50.13 -13.57 14.88
N GLU A 235 -49.31 -12.51 14.99
CA GLU A 235 -48.12 -12.50 15.85
C GLU A 235 -48.48 -12.78 17.33
N ASN A 236 -49.56 -12.16 17.83
CA ASN A 236 -50.02 -12.38 19.19
C ASN A 236 -50.52 -13.82 19.41
N LEU A 237 -51.27 -14.38 18.44
CA LEU A 237 -51.75 -15.76 18.51
C LEU A 237 -50.58 -16.78 18.49
N VAL A 238 -49.55 -16.54 17.69
CA VAL A 238 -48.36 -17.40 17.61
C VAL A 238 -47.57 -17.35 18.92
N GLN A 239 -47.36 -16.16 19.51
CA GLN A 239 -46.69 -16.04 20.80
C GLN A 239 -47.43 -16.78 21.93
N GLN A 240 -48.76 -16.71 21.95
CA GLN A 240 -49.59 -17.45 22.90
C GLN A 240 -49.48 -18.97 22.70
N ALA A 241 -49.49 -19.45 21.45
CA ALA A 241 -49.32 -20.87 21.14
C ALA A 241 -47.94 -21.39 21.57
N ASP A 242 -46.87 -20.63 21.34
CA ASP A 242 -45.51 -21.02 21.74
C ASP A 242 -45.32 -21.04 23.26
N ALA A 243 -46.00 -20.16 24.01
CA ALA A 243 -46.03 -20.20 25.47
C ALA A 243 -46.70 -21.50 25.96
N LEU A 244 -47.88 -21.86 25.43
CA LEU A 244 -48.57 -23.10 25.81
C LEU A 244 -47.80 -24.36 25.43
N ARG A 245 -47.05 -24.34 24.32
CA ARG A 245 -46.15 -25.45 23.95
C ARG A 245 -45.02 -25.66 24.95
N LYS A 246 -44.46 -24.57 25.50
CA LYS A 246 -43.46 -24.66 26.58
C LYS A 246 -44.07 -25.25 27.84
N ASP A 247 -45.28 -24.84 28.20
CA ASP A 247 -45.99 -25.37 29.38
C ASP A 247 -46.32 -26.87 29.22
N ILE A 248 -46.73 -27.31 28.02
CA ILE A 248 -46.91 -28.72 27.70
C ILE A 248 -45.60 -29.49 27.86
N PHE A 249 -44.48 -28.92 27.40
CA PHE A 249 -43.17 -29.56 27.50
C PHE A 249 -42.74 -29.73 28.96
N SER A 250 -42.94 -28.71 29.81
CA SER A 250 -42.63 -28.81 31.24
C SER A 250 -43.53 -29.84 31.95
N ILE A 251 -44.84 -29.83 31.67
CA ILE A 251 -45.77 -30.81 32.27
C ILE A 251 -45.41 -32.24 31.86
N LYS A 252 -45.07 -32.49 30.59
CA LYS A 252 -44.62 -33.83 30.14
C LYS A 252 -43.33 -34.29 30.83
N ALA A 253 -42.39 -33.36 31.05
CA ALA A 253 -41.15 -33.66 31.77
C ALA A 253 -41.45 -34.03 33.22
N GLU A 254 -42.33 -33.29 33.89
CA GLU A 254 -42.78 -33.60 35.26
C GLU A 254 -43.52 -34.95 35.34
N MET A 255 -44.45 -35.23 34.42
CA MET A 255 -45.15 -36.52 34.35
C MET A 255 -44.16 -37.68 34.20
N THR A 256 -43.14 -37.54 33.34
CA THR A 256 -42.11 -38.57 33.15
C THR A 256 -41.33 -38.85 34.44
N ILE A 257 -41.08 -37.83 35.28
CA ILE A 257 -40.40 -38.02 36.58
C ILE A 257 -41.27 -38.87 37.51
N TYR A 258 -42.55 -38.49 37.67
CA TYR A 258 -43.46 -39.21 38.56
C TYR A 258 -43.84 -40.60 38.04
N GLU A 259 -43.92 -40.82 36.72
CA GLU A 259 -44.08 -42.16 36.11
C GLU A 259 -42.92 -43.09 36.47
N ASN A 260 -41.68 -42.57 36.40
CA ASN A 260 -40.50 -43.33 36.81
C ASN A 260 -40.48 -43.60 38.31
N GLU A 261 -40.84 -42.63 39.15
CA GLU A 261 -40.94 -42.82 40.60
C GLU A 261 -41.98 -43.88 40.95
N THR A 262 -43.15 -43.83 40.30
CA THR A 262 -44.23 -44.81 40.47
C THR A 262 -43.73 -46.20 40.08
N TYR A 263 -43.10 -46.35 38.91
CA TYR A 263 -42.53 -47.63 38.46
C TYR A 263 -41.48 -48.17 39.45
N MET A 264 -40.58 -47.32 39.92
CA MET A 264 -39.54 -47.71 40.88
C MET A 264 -40.14 -48.12 42.23
N ASN A 265 -41.15 -47.41 42.72
CA ASN A 265 -41.81 -47.73 43.98
C ASN A 265 -42.65 -49.01 43.87
N GLN A 266 -43.32 -49.26 42.74
CA GLN A 266 -44.00 -50.54 42.46
C GLN A 266 -43.02 -51.71 42.46
N HIS A 267 -41.86 -51.55 41.82
CA HIS A 267 -40.84 -52.59 41.80
C HIS A 267 -40.25 -52.86 43.21
N LYS A 268 -39.98 -51.80 43.98
CA LYS A 268 -39.55 -51.94 45.40
C LYS A 268 -40.61 -52.65 46.23
N LEU A 269 -41.88 -52.27 46.08
CA LEU A 269 -42.99 -52.88 46.80
C LEU A 269 -43.07 -54.37 46.49
N HIS A 270 -42.97 -54.74 45.21
CA HIS A 270 -42.98 -56.15 44.80
C HIS A 270 -41.85 -56.97 45.46
N ILE A 271 -40.62 -56.43 45.51
CA ILE A 271 -39.49 -57.09 46.18
C ILE A 271 -39.76 -57.25 47.68
N VAL A 272 -40.25 -56.20 48.34
CA VAL A 272 -40.56 -56.23 49.77
C VAL A 272 -41.66 -57.24 50.08
N GLU A 273 -42.69 -57.34 49.24
CA GLU A 273 -43.75 -58.34 49.39
C GLU A 273 -43.24 -59.78 49.22
N GLN A 274 -42.36 -60.03 48.25
CA GLN A 274 -41.72 -61.35 48.12
C GLN A 274 -40.83 -61.68 49.32
N ASN A 275 -40.04 -60.70 49.80
CA ASN A 275 -39.20 -60.88 50.97
C ASN A 275 -40.02 -61.14 52.23
N LEU A 276 -41.17 -60.48 52.41
CA LEU A 276 -42.09 -60.76 53.52
C LEU A 276 -42.57 -62.21 53.49
N ILE A 277 -42.97 -62.72 52.33
CA ILE A 277 -43.43 -64.11 52.16
C ILE A 277 -42.32 -65.10 52.51
N GLU A 278 -41.09 -64.89 52.04
CA GLU A 278 -39.97 -65.78 52.35
C GLU A 278 -39.53 -65.68 53.81
N THR A 279 -39.49 -64.47 54.37
CA THR A 279 -39.13 -64.24 55.79
C THR A 279 -40.16 -64.88 56.72
N GLU A 280 -41.45 -64.86 56.37
CA GLU A 280 -42.51 -65.55 57.12
C GLU A 280 -42.29 -67.06 57.14
N LYS A 281 -41.93 -67.66 56.00
CA LYS A 281 -41.56 -69.08 55.93
C LYS A 281 -40.31 -69.38 56.76
N ASP A 282 -39.33 -68.49 56.75
CA ASP A 282 -38.11 -68.62 57.54
C ASP A 282 -38.40 -68.57 59.04
N ILE A 283 -39.29 -67.66 59.49
CA ILE A 283 -39.76 -67.61 60.88
C ILE A 283 -40.47 -68.92 61.25
N GLU A 284 -41.42 -69.37 60.42
CA GLU A 284 -42.14 -70.63 60.67
C GLU A 284 -41.22 -71.85 60.72
N PHE A 285 -40.21 -71.88 59.86
CA PHE A 285 -39.21 -72.94 59.82
C PHE A 285 -38.33 -72.89 61.08
N ALA A 286 -37.74 -71.74 61.38
CA ALA A 286 -36.85 -71.53 62.51
C ALA A 286 -37.52 -71.88 63.85
N MET A 287 -38.80 -71.52 64.04
CA MET A 287 -39.56 -71.86 65.26
C MET A 287 -39.81 -73.37 65.46
N LYS A 288 -39.74 -74.18 64.40
CA LYS A 288 -39.97 -75.64 64.47
C LYS A 288 -38.69 -76.45 64.68
N GLN A 289 -37.51 -75.83 64.62
CA GLN A 289 -36.22 -76.50 64.73
C GLN A 289 -35.58 -76.32 66.12
N GLU A 290 -34.57 -77.15 66.42
CA GLU A 290 -33.77 -77.01 67.65
C GLU A 290 -32.84 -75.78 67.59
N ASN A 291 -32.08 -75.53 68.66
CA ASN A 291 -31.23 -74.34 68.81
C ASN A 291 -30.04 -74.28 67.83
N GLU A 292 -29.81 -75.31 67.02
CA GLU A 292 -28.78 -75.36 65.99
C GLU A 292 -29.39 -75.79 64.65
N LEU A 293 -29.15 -75.02 63.60
CA LEU A 293 -29.63 -75.27 62.24
C LEU A 293 -28.47 -75.70 61.35
N VAL A 294 -28.56 -76.91 60.78
CA VAL A 294 -27.56 -77.38 59.82
C VAL A 294 -28.04 -77.12 58.40
N CYS A 295 -27.27 -76.35 57.62
CA CYS A 295 -27.60 -76.10 56.22
C CYS A 295 -27.50 -77.40 55.41
N PRO A 296 -28.59 -77.84 54.77
CA PRO A 296 -28.61 -79.10 54.03
C PRO A 296 -27.77 -79.06 52.75
N THR A 297 -27.33 -77.88 52.31
CA THR A 297 -26.57 -77.70 51.07
C THR A 297 -25.06 -77.69 51.29
N CYS A 298 -24.58 -77.03 52.35
CA CYS A 298 -23.15 -76.89 52.61
C CYS A 298 -22.68 -77.49 53.95
N GLY A 299 -23.62 -77.96 54.79
CA GLY A 299 -23.31 -78.56 56.09
C GLY A 299 -22.89 -77.56 57.18
N ALA A 300 -22.96 -76.25 56.93
CA ALA A 300 -22.69 -75.23 57.95
C ALA A 300 -23.74 -75.27 59.07
N VAL A 301 -23.29 -75.13 60.33
CA VAL A 301 -24.17 -75.10 61.51
C VAL A 301 -24.35 -73.65 61.97
N TYR A 302 -25.59 -73.21 62.08
CA TYR A 302 -26.00 -71.87 62.51
C TYR A 302 -26.70 -71.93 63.87
N SER A 303 -26.52 -70.91 64.71
CA SER A 303 -27.31 -70.76 65.93
C SER A 303 -28.74 -70.34 65.61
N ASN A 304 -29.72 -70.98 66.25
CA ASN A 304 -31.15 -70.69 66.16
C ASN A 304 -31.70 -70.40 67.57
N GLY A 305 -30.94 -69.66 68.36
CA GLY A 305 -31.38 -69.22 69.68
C GLY A 305 -32.47 -68.16 69.60
N LEU A 306 -32.99 -67.77 70.76
CA LEU A 306 -34.03 -66.74 70.87
C LEU A 306 -33.60 -65.42 70.20
N THR A 307 -32.32 -65.04 70.30
CA THR A 307 -31.80 -63.79 69.72
C THR A 307 -31.91 -63.81 68.19
N GLU A 308 -31.48 -64.90 67.54
CA GLU A 308 -31.55 -65.04 66.09
C GLU A 308 -33.00 -65.09 65.59
N GLN A 309 -33.90 -65.78 66.30
CA GLN A 309 -35.33 -65.78 65.98
C GLN A 309 -35.98 -64.39 66.13
N MET A 310 -35.59 -63.61 67.15
CA MET A 310 -36.05 -62.23 67.33
C MET A 310 -35.52 -61.30 66.24
N ASN A 311 -34.31 -61.52 65.72
CA ASN A 311 -33.76 -60.74 64.62
C ASN A 311 -34.57 -60.93 63.34
N ILE A 312 -34.90 -62.18 62.97
CA ILE A 312 -35.73 -62.47 61.78
C ILE A 312 -37.13 -61.85 61.93
N SER A 313 -37.71 -61.90 63.14
CA SER A 313 -39.01 -61.27 63.43
C SER A 313 -38.94 -59.73 63.35
N SER A 314 -37.81 -59.14 63.77
CA SER A 314 -37.56 -57.70 63.64
C SER A 314 -37.42 -57.28 62.18
N ASP A 315 -36.74 -58.09 61.36
CA ASP A 315 -36.59 -57.86 59.93
C ASP A 315 -37.95 -57.92 59.22
N TYR A 316 -38.83 -58.86 59.61
CA TYR A 316 -40.21 -58.93 59.13
C TYR A 316 -40.99 -57.66 59.45
N ALA A 317 -40.95 -57.19 60.70
CA ALA A 317 -41.63 -55.96 61.12
C ALA A 317 -41.08 -54.71 60.37
N HIS A 318 -39.78 -54.69 60.07
CA HIS A 318 -39.19 -53.62 59.26
C HIS A 318 -39.69 -53.65 57.81
N CYS A 319 -39.78 -54.83 57.21
CA CYS A 319 -40.34 -55.02 55.87
C CYS A 319 -41.83 -54.65 55.80
N GLU A 320 -42.64 -54.94 56.82
CA GLU A 320 -44.04 -54.50 56.88
C GLU A 320 -44.15 -52.97 56.93
N LYS A 321 -43.32 -52.32 57.74
CA LYS A 321 -43.28 -50.85 57.79
C LYS A 321 -42.89 -50.27 56.43
N LEU A 322 -41.87 -50.83 55.78
CA LEU A 322 -41.43 -50.38 54.46
C LEU A 322 -42.51 -50.60 53.39
N LYS A 323 -43.27 -51.69 53.47
CA LYS A 323 -44.44 -51.94 52.61
C LYS A 323 -45.48 -50.83 52.77
N MET A 324 -45.78 -50.42 53.99
CA MET A 324 -46.74 -49.35 54.26
C MET A 324 -46.26 -48.01 53.69
N GLU A 325 -44.99 -47.63 53.97
CA GLU A 325 -44.38 -46.40 53.45
C GLU A 325 -44.35 -46.35 51.91
N LEU A 326 -44.02 -47.46 51.25
CA LEU A 326 -44.04 -47.55 49.78
C LEU A 326 -45.45 -47.46 49.20
N THR A 327 -46.45 -48.00 49.91
CA THR A 327 -47.86 -47.94 49.48
C THR A 327 -48.40 -46.51 49.58
N GLU A 328 -48.11 -45.80 50.68
CA GLU A 328 -48.45 -44.38 50.84
C GLU A 328 -47.73 -43.51 49.79
N ALA A 329 -46.45 -43.78 49.51
CA ALA A 329 -45.71 -43.07 48.49
C ALA A 329 -46.31 -43.26 47.08
N LEU A 330 -46.79 -44.47 46.76
CA LEU A 330 -47.48 -44.76 45.49
C LEU A 330 -48.79 -43.99 45.35
N ASP A 331 -49.62 -43.94 46.40
CA ASP A 331 -50.87 -43.18 46.38
C ASP A 331 -50.62 -41.68 46.13
N VAL A 332 -49.58 -41.11 46.74
CA VAL A 332 -49.17 -39.72 46.50
C VAL A 332 -48.71 -39.50 45.05
N THR A 333 -47.87 -40.39 44.50
CA THR A 333 -47.37 -40.24 43.12
C THR A 333 -48.49 -40.43 42.08
N GLU A 334 -49.42 -41.37 42.31
CA GLU A 334 -50.56 -41.63 41.43
C GLU A 334 -51.56 -40.46 41.42
N ASN A 335 -51.87 -39.88 42.58
CA ASN A 335 -52.71 -38.69 42.67
C ASN A 335 -52.07 -37.49 41.94
N THR A 336 -50.75 -37.31 42.09
CA THR A 336 -50.01 -36.24 41.42
C THR A 336 -49.99 -36.41 39.90
N LEU A 337 -49.82 -37.64 39.41
CA LEU A 337 -49.92 -37.96 37.98
C LEU A 337 -51.31 -37.67 37.40
N SER A 338 -52.37 -37.98 38.16
CA SER A 338 -53.75 -37.67 37.76
C SER A 338 -53.98 -36.17 37.60
N ASP A 339 -53.50 -35.35 38.55
CA ASP A 339 -53.59 -33.89 38.49
C ASP A 339 -52.81 -33.30 37.30
N LEU A 340 -51.60 -33.82 37.04
CA LEU A 340 -50.79 -33.40 35.89
C LEU A 340 -51.44 -33.79 34.55
N ALA A 341 -52.05 -34.97 34.46
CA ALA A 341 -52.77 -35.43 33.27
C ALA A 341 -53.97 -34.53 32.95
N GLN A 342 -54.73 -34.10 33.97
CA GLN A 342 -55.84 -33.15 33.79
C GLN A 342 -55.35 -31.78 33.30
N LYS A 343 -54.26 -31.27 33.87
CA LYS A 343 -53.64 -30.00 33.41
C LYS A 343 -53.15 -30.10 31.98
N TYR A 344 -52.50 -31.21 31.61
CA TYR A 344 -52.06 -31.47 30.25
C TYR A 344 -53.23 -31.44 29.26
N GLU A 345 -54.33 -32.13 29.57
CA GLU A 345 -55.50 -32.17 28.70
C GLU A 345 -56.13 -30.78 28.52
N GLN A 346 -56.22 -29.99 29.59
CA GLN A 346 -56.74 -28.63 29.54
C GLN A 346 -55.90 -27.71 28.64
N ILE A 347 -54.58 -27.71 28.81
CA ILE A 347 -53.66 -26.87 28.01
C ILE A 347 -53.61 -27.36 26.56
N SER A 348 -53.66 -28.67 26.32
CA SER A 348 -53.70 -29.25 24.97
C SER A 348 -54.94 -28.79 24.20
N ARG A 349 -56.12 -28.76 24.84
CA ARG A 349 -57.35 -28.23 24.21
C ARG A 349 -57.25 -26.73 23.91
N GLN A 350 -56.60 -25.96 24.77
CA GLN A 350 -56.35 -24.54 24.52
C GLN A 350 -55.43 -24.33 23.31
N LEU A 351 -54.35 -25.11 23.22
CA LEU A 351 -53.42 -25.07 22.09
C LEU A 351 -54.13 -25.42 20.78
N GLU A 352 -54.91 -26.50 20.75
CA GLU A 352 -55.65 -26.92 19.56
C GLU A 352 -56.64 -25.83 19.08
N SER A 353 -57.31 -25.15 20.02
CA SER A 353 -58.21 -24.04 19.71
C SER A 353 -57.47 -22.82 19.12
N LEU A 354 -56.25 -22.55 19.57
CA LEU A 354 -55.41 -21.47 19.05
C LEU A 354 -54.84 -21.84 17.68
N GLU A 355 -54.40 -23.08 17.49
CA GLU A 355 -53.92 -23.58 16.20
C GLU A 355 -55.03 -23.53 15.13
N LEU A 356 -56.27 -23.85 15.49
CA LEU A 356 -57.45 -23.68 14.62
C LEU A 356 -57.74 -22.21 14.26
N LYS A 357 -57.57 -21.28 15.21
CA LYS A 357 -57.72 -19.83 14.95
C LYS A 357 -56.62 -19.34 14.00
N ILE A 358 -55.38 -19.77 14.24
CA ILE A 358 -54.23 -19.49 13.37
C ILE A 358 -54.50 -20.02 11.96
N GLN A 359 -54.97 -21.26 11.82
CA GLN A 359 -55.27 -21.89 10.53
C GLN A 359 -56.37 -21.15 9.74
N LYS A 360 -57.43 -20.68 10.42
CA LYS A 360 -58.49 -19.88 9.77
C LYS A 360 -58.00 -18.50 9.34
N SER A 361 -57.10 -17.87 10.10
CA SER A 361 -56.46 -16.62 9.68
C SER A 361 -55.43 -16.80 8.55
N GLN A 362 -54.89 -18.02 8.37
CA GLN A 362 -53.89 -18.36 7.35
C GLN A 362 -54.45 -18.50 5.92
N GLU A 363 -55.76 -18.74 5.72
CA GLU A 363 -56.36 -18.74 4.38
C GLU A 363 -56.27 -17.37 3.67
N PHE A 364 -55.99 -16.30 4.42
CA PHE A 364 -55.82 -14.94 3.90
C PHE A 364 -54.37 -14.56 3.57
N ILE A 365 -53.34 -15.26 4.07
CA ILE A 365 -51.93 -14.88 3.89
C ILE A 365 -51.07 -16.15 3.70
N SER A 366 -50.62 -16.41 2.47
CA SER A 366 -49.71 -17.52 2.18
C SER A 366 -48.39 -17.35 2.95
N TYR A 367 -48.01 -18.34 3.76
CA TYR A 367 -46.80 -18.37 4.59
C TYR A 367 -45.53 -17.98 3.80
N SER A 368 -45.43 -18.38 2.53
CA SER A 368 -44.31 -18.01 1.64
C SER A 368 -44.20 -16.52 1.36
N SER A 369 -45.33 -15.81 1.29
CA SER A 369 -45.39 -14.36 1.08
C SER A 369 -44.91 -13.60 2.32
N TYR A 370 -45.30 -14.06 3.51
CA TYR A 370 -44.88 -13.44 4.78
C TYR A 370 -43.36 -13.51 4.97
N TYR A 371 -42.74 -14.69 4.84
CA TYR A 371 -41.28 -14.83 5.00
C TYR A 371 -40.50 -14.13 3.88
N LYS A 372 -41.04 -14.11 2.65
CA LYS A 372 -40.44 -13.37 1.55
C LYS A 372 -40.43 -11.85 1.82
N ASN A 373 -41.54 -11.30 2.32
CA ASN A 373 -41.65 -9.88 2.64
C ASN A 373 -40.80 -9.50 3.87
N LYS A 374 -40.80 -10.33 4.91
CA LYS A 374 -39.95 -10.13 6.11
C LYS A 374 -38.47 -10.16 5.74
N GLY A 375 -38.04 -11.14 4.95
CA GLY A 375 -36.67 -11.22 4.46
C GLY A 375 -36.29 -10.01 3.58
N GLN A 376 -37.19 -9.54 2.72
CA GLN A 376 -36.97 -8.32 1.92
C GLN A 376 -36.86 -7.06 2.80
N TYR A 377 -37.65 -6.95 3.87
CA TYR A 377 -37.59 -5.83 4.79
C TYR A 377 -36.30 -5.85 5.64
N GLU A 378 -35.91 -7.00 6.17
CA GLU A 378 -34.64 -7.16 6.90
C GLU A 378 -33.44 -6.85 5.99
N MET A 379 -33.49 -7.26 4.71
CA MET A 379 -32.48 -6.90 3.72
C MET A 379 -32.47 -5.39 3.43
N TYR A 380 -33.63 -4.75 3.31
CA TYR A 380 -33.73 -3.30 3.11
C TYR A 380 -33.11 -2.53 4.27
N GLU A 381 -33.44 -2.87 5.52
CA GLU A 381 -32.85 -2.23 6.71
C GLU A 381 -31.34 -2.46 6.80
N ALA A 382 -30.88 -3.71 6.60
CA ALA A 382 -29.46 -4.05 6.65
C ALA A 382 -28.67 -3.29 5.57
N CYS A 383 -29.19 -3.20 4.35
CA CYS A 383 -28.58 -2.44 3.28
C CYS A 383 -28.63 -0.92 3.56
N GLY A 384 -29.71 -0.41 4.15
CA GLY A 384 -29.81 0.99 4.60
C GLY A 384 -28.72 1.34 5.62
N GLN A 385 -28.49 0.48 6.62
CA GLN A 385 -27.39 0.66 7.58
C GLN A 385 -26.02 0.63 6.92
N GLN A 386 -25.81 -0.26 5.93
CA GLN A 386 -24.56 -0.30 5.17
C GLN A 386 -24.34 0.95 4.33
N LEU A 387 -25.39 1.51 3.73
CA LEU A 387 -25.34 2.78 3.01
C LEU A 387 -24.91 3.92 3.94
N ASP A 388 -25.54 4.05 5.11
CA ASP A 388 -25.16 5.05 6.13
C ASP A 388 -23.68 4.96 6.51
N ILE A 389 -23.15 3.73 6.67
CA ILE A 389 -21.74 3.49 6.98
C ILE A 389 -20.84 3.91 5.81
N LEU A 390 -21.23 3.59 4.57
CA LEU A 390 -20.48 3.96 3.37
C LEU A 390 -20.49 5.47 3.13
N GLU A 391 -21.62 6.14 3.34
CA GLU A 391 -21.74 7.61 3.25
C GLU A 391 -20.81 8.27 4.26
N LYS A 392 -20.86 7.85 5.54
CA LYS A 392 -19.95 8.34 6.58
C LYS A 392 -18.47 8.13 6.23
N LYS A 393 -18.12 7.03 5.57
CA LYS A 393 -16.74 6.79 5.08
C LYS A 393 -16.38 7.76 3.96
N VAL A 394 -17.26 7.97 2.98
CA VAL A 394 -17.05 8.94 1.89
C VAL A 394 -16.90 10.36 2.42
N ASP A 395 -17.70 10.75 3.41
CA ASP A 395 -17.62 12.06 4.05
C ASP A 395 -16.31 12.23 4.82
N LYS A 396 -15.88 11.21 5.56
CA LYS A 396 -14.58 11.20 6.24
C LYS A 396 -13.42 11.40 5.25
N ILE A 397 -13.41 10.64 4.15
CA ILE A 397 -12.37 10.79 3.10
C ILE A 397 -12.46 12.20 2.48
N SER A 398 -13.66 12.73 2.28
CA SER A 398 -13.86 14.09 1.76
C SER A 398 -13.29 15.16 2.68
N PHE A 399 -13.44 14.99 4.00
CA PHE A 399 -12.87 15.86 5.01
C PHE A 399 -11.33 15.82 4.99
N GLU A 400 -10.72 14.63 4.92
CA GLU A 400 -9.25 14.49 4.81
C GLU A 400 -8.71 15.15 3.53
N ILE A 401 -9.42 15.00 2.39
CA ILE A 401 -9.07 15.68 1.14
C ILE A 401 -9.10 17.21 1.31
N ALA A 402 -10.11 17.75 2.00
CA ALA A 402 -10.23 19.20 2.24
C ALA A 402 -9.09 19.70 3.13
N LYS A 403 -8.79 19.00 4.22
CA LYS A 403 -7.66 19.30 5.11
C LYS A 403 -6.32 19.30 4.36
N LEU A 404 -6.07 18.27 3.54
CA LEU A 404 -4.87 18.22 2.70
C LEU A 404 -4.82 19.37 1.69
N ASP A 405 -5.96 19.80 1.13
CA ASP A 405 -6.00 20.94 0.21
C ASP A 405 -5.65 22.25 0.90
N ASP A 406 -6.12 22.46 2.13
CA ASP A 406 -5.75 23.61 2.95
C ASP A 406 -4.26 23.62 3.24
N GLU A 407 -3.68 22.51 3.70
CA GLU A 407 -2.23 22.37 3.93
C GLU A 407 -1.42 22.65 2.66
N ILE A 408 -1.85 22.11 1.51
CA ILE A 408 -1.24 22.35 0.20
C ILE A 408 -1.30 23.82 -0.20
N ASN A 409 -2.41 24.51 0.11
CA ASN A 409 -2.62 25.91 -0.25
C ASN A 409 -1.80 26.85 0.66
N GLU A 410 -1.62 26.52 1.94
CA GLU A 410 -0.74 27.25 2.85
C GLU A 410 0.72 27.28 2.35
N MET A 411 1.18 26.20 1.71
CA MET A 411 2.53 26.14 1.13
C MET A 411 2.70 27.05 -0.10
N LYS A 412 1.60 27.49 -0.74
CA LYS A 412 1.64 28.34 -1.95
C LYS A 412 1.72 29.82 -1.59
N SER A 413 2.87 30.26 -1.10
CA SER A 413 3.09 31.68 -0.77
C SER A 413 3.30 32.55 -2.02
N LYS A 414 2.38 33.50 -2.25
CA LYS A 414 2.53 34.54 -3.30
C LYS A 414 3.78 35.40 -3.09
N LYS A 415 4.12 35.70 -1.83
CA LYS A 415 5.32 36.47 -1.47
C LYS A 415 6.59 35.71 -1.87
N ARG A 416 6.72 34.45 -1.46
CA ARG A 416 7.85 33.58 -1.83
C ARG A 416 7.94 33.39 -3.34
N SER A 417 6.79 33.19 -4.03
CA SER A 417 6.76 33.07 -5.48
C SER A 417 7.33 34.33 -6.17
N LYS A 418 6.96 35.52 -5.68
CA LYS A 418 7.49 36.79 -6.20
C LYS A 418 8.98 36.94 -5.92
N GLU A 419 9.42 36.69 -4.69
CA GLU A 419 10.85 36.77 -4.32
C GLU A 419 11.74 35.87 -5.19
N ILE A 420 11.33 34.63 -5.43
CA ILE A 420 12.08 33.69 -6.29
C ILE A 420 12.11 34.20 -7.73
N LYS A 421 10.99 34.68 -8.27
CA LYS A 421 10.95 35.24 -9.62
C LYS A 421 11.84 36.47 -9.74
N ASP A 422 11.77 37.40 -8.79
CA ASP A 422 12.56 38.63 -8.79
C ASP A 422 14.07 38.32 -8.76
N LYS A 423 14.50 37.29 -8.01
CA LYS A 423 15.89 36.82 -8.00
C LYS A 423 16.32 36.22 -9.34
N ILE A 424 15.51 35.34 -9.92
CA ILE A 424 15.81 34.74 -11.23
C ILE A 424 15.83 35.83 -12.31
N GLU A 425 14.87 36.75 -12.32
CA GLU A 425 14.83 37.89 -13.25
C GLU A 425 16.02 38.83 -13.06
N GLY A 426 16.47 39.05 -11.83
CA GLY A 426 17.69 39.79 -11.51
C GLY A 426 18.91 39.18 -12.21
N ASN A 427 19.10 37.86 -12.08
CA ASN A 427 20.16 37.14 -12.77
C ASN A 427 20.00 37.17 -14.30
N CYS A 428 18.76 37.05 -14.81
CA CYS A 428 18.48 37.20 -16.23
C CYS A 428 18.90 38.58 -16.74
N ARG A 429 18.63 39.67 -16.01
CA ARG A 429 19.01 41.03 -16.42
C ARG A 429 20.53 41.21 -16.50
N ILE A 430 21.27 40.65 -15.54
CA ILE A 430 22.74 40.66 -15.54
C ILE A 430 23.29 39.92 -16.77
N LEU A 431 22.75 38.74 -17.06
CA LEU A 431 23.16 37.94 -18.23
C LEU A 431 22.76 38.60 -19.54
N ALA A 432 21.54 39.15 -19.64
CA ALA A 432 21.01 39.84 -20.81
C ALA A 432 21.91 41.00 -21.24
N ASP A 433 22.39 41.81 -20.29
CA ASP A 433 23.36 42.89 -20.53
C ASP A 433 24.68 42.38 -21.10
N LYS A 434 25.12 41.18 -20.70
CA LYS A 434 26.39 40.60 -21.17
C LYS A 434 26.30 39.93 -22.53
N ILE A 435 25.13 39.43 -22.93
CA ILE A 435 24.94 38.69 -24.18
C ILE A 435 24.10 39.44 -25.22
N ASN A 436 23.93 40.76 -25.02
CA ASN A 436 23.19 41.66 -25.90
C ASN A 436 21.73 41.23 -26.15
N VAL A 437 21.04 40.76 -25.10
CA VAL A 437 19.60 40.46 -25.14
C VAL A 437 18.81 41.62 -24.53
N PRO A 438 17.78 42.16 -25.22
CA PRO A 438 16.93 43.20 -24.64
C PRO A 438 16.24 42.74 -23.36
N LYS A 439 16.31 43.56 -22.30
CA LYS A 439 15.65 43.28 -21.00
C LYS A 439 14.13 43.14 -21.12
N THR A 440 13.53 43.75 -22.13
CA THR A 440 12.09 43.64 -22.44
C THR A 440 11.66 42.22 -22.80
N PHE A 441 12.60 41.34 -23.17
CA PHE A 441 12.32 39.95 -23.51
C PHE A 441 12.16 39.09 -22.25
N ILE A 442 12.63 39.55 -21.08
CA ILE A 442 12.56 38.78 -19.83
C ILE A 442 11.10 38.70 -19.38
N LYS A 443 10.53 37.49 -19.45
CA LYS A 443 9.13 37.22 -19.11
C LYS A 443 9.04 35.83 -18.52
N LEU A 444 8.89 35.73 -17.19
CA LEU A 444 8.75 34.45 -16.51
C LEU A 444 7.28 34.03 -16.37
N ARG A 445 6.93 32.86 -16.90
CA ARG A 445 5.66 32.17 -16.65
C ARG A 445 5.96 30.85 -15.94
N ASP A 446 5.34 30.66 -14.77
CA ASP A 446 5.61 29.48 -13.92
C ASP A 446 7.11 29.28 -13.65
N PHE A 447 7.81 30.38 -13.33
CA PHE A 447 9.26 30.46 -13.09
C PHE A 447 10.14 30.23 -14.32
N VAL A 448 9.57 29.92 -15.49
CA VAL A 448 10.33 29.67 -16.73
C VAL A 448 10.19 30.82 -17.71
N GLN A 449 11.28 31.16 -18.39
CA GLN A 449 11.27 32.16 -19.45
C GLN A 449 10.37 31.72 -20.62
N VAL A 450 9.54 32.64 -21.08
CA VAL A 450 8.72 32.45 -22.29
C VAL A 450 9.60 32.66 -23.51
N ILE A 451 9.47 31.76 -24.50
CA ILE A 451 10.09 31.91 -25.81
C ILE A 451 8.99 32.36 -26.78
N ASP A 452 8.93 33.66 -27.06
CA ASP A 452 8.01 34.32 -28.00
C ASP A 452 8.74 34.93 -29.22
N HIS A 453 10.06 34.79 -29.28
CA HIS A 453 10.93 35.31 -30.33
C HIS A 453 11.53 34.18 -31.19
N THR A 454 11.92 34.50 -32.43
CA THR A 454 12.44 33.54 -33.42
C THR A 454 13.85 33.94 -33.90
N GLY A 455 14.55 32.99 -34.53
CA GLY A 455 15.88 33.21 -35.09
C GLY A 455 16.99 33.21 -34.03
N SER A 456 18.07 33.94 -34.29
CA SER A 456 19.29 33.94 -33.47
C SER A 456 19.13 34.51 -32.05
N GLU A 457 17.97 35.10 -31.73
CA GLU A 457 17.64 35.55 -30.38
C GLU A 457 17.24 34.38 -29.46
N THR A 458 16.57 33.35 -30.00
CA THR A 458 16.08 32.20 -29.22
C THR A 458 17.20 31.49 -28.46
N PRO A 459 18.34 31.12 -29.09
CA PRO A 459 19.46 30.47 -28.37
C PRO A 459 20.01 31.31 -27.21
N ARG A 460 20.08 32.64 -27.38
CA ARG A 460 20.57 33.57 -26.35
C ARG A 460 19.58 33.69 -25.20
N ILE A 461 18.28 33.71 -25.47
CA ILE A 461 17.22 33.68 -24.44
C ILE A 461 17.28 32.38 -23.62
N VAL A 462 17.46 31.23 -24.28
CA VAL A 462 17.60 29.92 -23.61
C VAL A 462 18.84 29.92 -22.69
N TYR A 463 19.99 30.33 -23.23
CA TYR A 463 21.24 30.44 -22.47
C TYR A 463 21.11 31.37 -21.27
N MET A 464 20.53 32.57 -21.47
CA MET A 464 20.28 33.55 -20.42
C MET A 464 19.47 32.92 -19.29
N TYR A 465 18.33 32.31 -19.61
CA TYR A 465 17.44 31.78 -18.59
C TYR A 465 18.06 30.60 -17.82
N GLN A 466 18.63 29.61 -18.51
CA GLN A 466 19.22 28.45 -17.81
C GLN A 466 20.46 28.82 -17.00
N SER A 467 21.28 29.74 -17.50
CA SER A 467 22.42 30.29 -16.73
C SER A 467 21.95 31.08 -15.51
N ALA A 468 20.89 31.88 -15.63
CA ALA A 468 20.30 32.64 -14.52
C ALA A 468 19.72 31.73 -13.44
N LEU A 469 19.04 30.65 -13.85
CA LEU A 469 18.52 29.63 -12.95
C LEU A 469 19.64 28.87 -12.24
N TYR A 470 20.74 28.55 -12.95
CA TYR A 470 21.94 27.97 -12.34
C TYR A 470 22.52 28.88 -11.26
N LEU A 471 22.71 30.17 -11.56
CA LEU A 471 23.22 31.16 -10.59
C LEU A 471 22.32 31.27 -9.35
N TYR A 472 21.00 31.33 -9.56
CA TYR A 472 20.04 31.33 -8.46
C TYR A 472 20.14 30.05 -7.62
N ASN A 473 20.29 28.89 -8.26
CA ASN A 473 20.42 27.61 -7.54
C ASN A 473 21.75 27.45 -6.82
N LEU A 474 22.80 28.14 -7.27
CA LEU A 474 24.11 28.14 -6.63
C LEU A 474 24.09 28.76 -5.22
N GLU A 475 23.23 29.77 -5.02
CA GLU A 475 23.01 30.43 -3.72
C GLU A 475 22.23 29.55 -2.72
N ARG A 476 21.63 28.44 -3.17
CA ARG A 476 20.83 27.57 -2.33
C ARG A 476 21.70 26.58 -1.55
N THR A 477 21.39 26.42 -0.27
CA THR A 477 22.21 25.68 0.69
C THR A 477 22.28 24.18 0.39
N ASP A 478 21.15 23.54 0.07
CA ASP A 478 21.08 22.10 -0.18
C ASP A 478 20.29 21.82 -1.45
N SER A 479 21.02 21.52 -2.53
CA SER A 479 20.44 21.26 -3.84
C SER A 479 21.41 20.51 -4.75
N PRO A 480 20.96 19.48 -5.50
CA PRO A 480 21.78 18.83 -6.52
C PRO A 480 21.89 19.66 -7.82
N PHE A 481 21.34 20.89 -7.86
CA PHE A 481 21.26 21.73 -9.07
C PHE A 481 22.46 22.68 -9.24
N ASN A 482 23.56 22.43 -8.54
CA ASN A 482 24.78 23.24 -8.56
C ASN A 482 25.74 22.88 -9.72
N PHE A 483 25.24 22.22 -10.77
CA PHE A 483 25.99 21.94 -11.99
C PHE A 483 25.19 22.33 -13.24
N TYR A 484 25.89 22.62 -14.34
CA TYR A 484 25.28 23.08 -15.58
C TYR A 484 26.16 22.72 -16.79
N ILE A 485 25.57 22.11 -17.82
CA ILE A 485 26.29 21.61 -18.99
C ILE A 485 25.72 22.25 -20.26
N ILE A 486 26.61 22.80 -21.09
CA ILE A 486 26.27 23.55 -22.29
C ILE A 486 26.94 22.87 -23.48
N ASP A 487 26.15 22.23 -24.35
CA ASP A 487 26.67 21.62 -25.57
C ASP A 487 26.57 22.57 -26.76
N THR A 488 27.74 23.02 -27.22
CA THR A 488 27.95 23.79 -28.44
C THR A 488 27.18 25.12 -28.45
N PRO A 489 27.69 26.18 -27.77
CA PRO A 489 27.07 27.52 -27.71
C PRO A 489 26.83 28.20 -29.07
N ASN A 490 27.61 27.82 -30.09
CA ASN A 490 27.47 28.39 -31.42
C ASN A 490 26.34 27.70 -32.20
N GLN A 491 25.10 28.08 -31.94
CA GLN A 491 23.92 27.57 -32.66
C GLN A 491 23.27 28.57 -33.59
N GLN A 492 22.66 28.07 -34.66
CA GLN A 492 21.93 28.85 -35.68
C GLN A 492 22.77 29.96 -36.35
N GLY A 493 24.09 29.78 -36.40
CA GLY A 493 25.00 30.74 -37.03
C GLY A 493 25.00 32.09 -36.33
N GLN A 494 25.18 32.12 -35.01
CA GLN A 494 25.41 33.38 -34.27
C GLN A 494 26.55 34.16 -34.92
N ASP A 495 26.34 35.47 -35.09
CA ASP A 495 27.40 36.38 -35.48
C ASP A 495 28.54 36.34 -34.44
N THR A 496 29.75 36.61 -34.91
CA THR A 496 30.99 36.52 -34.11
C THR A 496 30.88 37.31 -32.80
N ASP A 497 30.31 38.52 -32.84
CA ASP A 497 30.15 39.40 -31.66
C ASP A 497 29.21 38.80 -30.62
N ASN A 498 28.12 38.16 -31.06
CA ASN A 498 27.15 37.53 -30.17
C ASN A 498 27.74 36.26 -29.54
N LEU A 499 28.49 35.46 -30.30
CA LEU A 499 29.18 34.30 -29.74
C LEU A 499 30.27 34.71 -28.73
N GLU A 500 31.03 35.77 -29.03
CA GLU A 500 32.03 36.31 -28.10
C GLU A 500 31.38 36.83 -26.81
N SER A 501 30.20 37.43 -26.90
CA SER A 501 29.42 37.88 -25.75
C SER A 501 29.01 36.72 -24.82
N ILE A 502 28.58 35.59 -25.41
CA ILE A 502 28.27 34.35 -24.66
C ILE A 502 29.54 33.85 -23.96
N PHE A 503 30.66 33.75 -24.67
CA PHE A 503 31.93 33.31 -24.06
C PHE A 503 32.41 34.22 -22.95
N LYS A 504 32.32 35.55 -23.12
CA LYS A 504 32.64 36.52 -22.06
C LYS A 504 31.75 36.34 -20.83
N SER A 505 30.48 35.97 -21.03
CA SER A 505 29.51 35.77 -19.94
C SER A 505 29.77 34.51 -19.10
N LEU A 506 30.55 33.54 -19.60
CA LEU A 506 30.99 32.37 -18.81
C LEU A 506 31.74 32.76 -17.53
N LYS A 507 32.35 33.96 -17.49
CA LYS A 507 32.95 34.56 -16.29
C LYS A 507 31.97 34.73 -15.12
N LEU A 508 30.67 34.81 -15.40
CA LEU A 508 29.64 34.92 -14.37
C LEU A 508 29.33 33.57 -13.72
N ILE A 509 29.55 32.45 -14.41
CA ILE A 509 29.12 31.11 -13.97
C ILE A 509 30.28 30.18 -13.60
N MET A 510 31.51 30.69 -13.54
CA MET A 510 32.74 29.91 -13.28
C MET A 510 33.06 29.67 -11.78
N SER A 511 32.14 29.97 -10.86
CA SER A 511 32.40 29.82 -9.42
C SER A 511 32.72 28.37 -9.03
N ASP A 512 33.73 28.22 -8.18
CA ASP A 512 34.13 26.96 -7.53
C ASP A 512 33.04 26.38 -6.61
N ASP A 513 32.01 27.17 -6.29
CA ASP A 513 30.85 26.70 -5.56
C ASP A 513 29.98 25.74 -6.38
N GLY A 514 30.11 25.76 -7.70
CA GLY A 514 29.35 24.93 -8.62
C GLY A 514 30.24 24.25 -9.64
N GLN A 515 29.63 23.77 -10.72
CA GLN A 515 30.34 23.13 -11.81
C GLN A 515 29.67 23.45 -13.16
N VAL A 516 30.42 24.05 -14.06
CA VAL A 516 29.99 24.30 -15.43
C VAL A 516 30.85 23.48 -16.39
N ILE A 517 30.22 22.79 -17.33
CA ILE A 517 30.91 22.07 -18.41
C ILE A 517 30.44 22.64 -19.74
N VAL A 518 31.35 23.22 -20.52
CA VAL A 518 31.02 23.83 -21.82
C VAL A 518 31.75 23.07 -22.92
N GLY A 519 30.99 22.51 -23.85
CA GLY A 519 31.52 22.00 -25.11
C GLY A 519 31.56 23.10 -26.17
N THR A 520 32.72 23.42 -26.74
CA THR A 520 32.84 24.40 -27.82
C THR A 520 33.78 23.93 -28.94
N GLU A 521 33.55 24.43 -30.15
CA GLU A 521 34.42 24.22 -31.32
C GLU A 521 35.50 25.30 -31.45
N ARG A 522 35.27 26.44 -30.81
CA ARG A 522 36.13 27.64 -30.89
C ARG A 522 36.67 27.98 -29.53
N GLU A 523 37.86 28.56 -29.49
CA GLU A 523 38.42 29.14 -28.28
C GLU A 523 37.51 30.24 -27.76
N THR A 524 37.30 30.23 -26.46
CA THR A 524 36.42 31.11 -25.70
C THR A 524 37.14 32.38 -25.24
N GLY A 525 38.48 32.37 -25.23
CA GLY A 525 39.32 33.46 -24.72
C GLY A 525 39.37 33.49 -23.18
N ILE A 526 38.93 32.42 -22.52
CA ILE A 526 38.94 32.27 -21.06
C ILE A 526 39.48 30.91 -20.60
N GLU A 527 40.12 30.17 -21.50
CA GLU A 527 40.77 28.89 -21.22
C GLU A 527 41.73 28.99 -20.03
N ASP A 528 42.51 30.07 -19.96
CA ASP A 528 43.48 30.30 -18.87
C ASP A 528 42.82 30.54 -17.51
N LYS A 529 41.51 30.84 -17.49
CA LYS A 529 40.72 31.03 -16.27
C LYS A 529 39.86 29.81 -15.93
N ALA A 530 39.75 28.84 -16.83
CA ALA A 530 38.99 27.64 -16.58
C ALA A 530 39.76 26.73 -15.61
N ASN A 531 39.04 26.07 -14.71
CA ASN A 531 39.63 25.10 -13.78
C ASN A 531 40.15 23.86 -14.50
N ASN A 532 39.63 23.56 -15.70
CA ASN A 532 40.04 22.44 -16.51
C ASN A 532 39.72 22.68 -18.00
N VAL A 533 40.66 22.32 -18.88
CA VAL A 533 40.50 22.41 -20.34
C VAL A 533 40.84 21.06 -20.96
N ILE A 534 39.84 20.41 -21.53
CA ILE A 534 39.95 19.12 -22.21
C ILE A 534 40.00 19.41 -23.72
N ARG A 535 41.13 19.10 -24.37
CA ARG A 535 41.31 19.33 -25.82
C ARG A 535 41.10 18.02 -26.60
N LEU A 536 40.13 18.02 -27.50
CA LEU A 536 39.83 16.90 -28.39
C LEU A 536 40.35 17.23 -29.80
N ILE A 537 41.46 16.58 -30.18
CA ILE A 537 42.20 16.92 -31.40
C ILE A 537 41.84 15.97 -32.55
N GLU A 538 41.66 14.68 -32.26
CA GLU A 538 41.45 13.66 -33.27
C GLU A 538 40.00 13.57 -33.75
N LYS A 539 39.79 13.76 -35.05
CA LYS A 539 38.47 13.57 -35.68
C LYS A 539 38.13 12.08 -35.74
N ARG A 540 36.91 11.74 -35.34
CA ARG A 540 36.32 10.38 -35.35
C ARG A 540 37.09 9.34 -34.52
N ARG A 541 38.00 9.76 -33.65
CA ARG A 541 38.83 8.88 -32.80
C ARG A 541 39.07 9.54 -31.44
N CYS A 542 38.06 9.52 -30.57
CA CYS A 542 38.24 10.03 -29.20
C CYS A 542 38.58 8.94 -28.18
N LEU A 543 38.45 7.65 -28.54
CA LEU A 543 38.84 6.53 -27.69
C LEU A 543 40.30 6.13 -27.94
N SER A 544 41.03 5.83 -26.87
CA SER A 544 42.43 5.40 -26.91
C SER A 544 42.61 4.01 -26.27
N SER A 545 43.68 3.30 -26.63
CA SER A 545 44.06 2.04 -25.99
C SER A 545 44.89 2.24 -24.71
N GLU A 546 45.37 3.47 -24.45
CA GLU A 546 46.35 3.76 -23.38
C GLU A 546 45.87 3.34 -21.99
N LYS A 547 44.65 3.75 -21.61
CA LYS A 547 44.04 3.42 -20.32
C LYS A 547 43.04 2.26 -20.36
N TYR A 548 42.91 1.58 -21.51
CA TYR A 548 41.87 0.56 -21.69
C TYR A 548 41.96 -0.57 -20.67
N ASN A 549 43.17 -1.09 -20.43
CA ASN A 549 43.39 -2.19 -19.48
C ASN A 549 43.03 -1.77 -18.04
N GLU A 550 43.42 -0.57 -17.61
CA GLU A 550 43.05 -0.03 -16.28
C GLU A 550 41.52 0.10 -16.15
N HIS A 551 40.87 0.66 -17.16
CA HIS A 551 39.42 0.89 -17.12
C HIS A 551 38.62 -0.42 -17.17
N ILE A 552 39.04 -1.41 -17.95
CA ILE A 552 38.35 -2.69 -18.02
C ILE A 552 38.54 -3.50 -16.74
N GLU A 553 39.73 -3.46 -16.11
CA GLU A 553 39.97 -4.08 -14.80
C GLU A 553 39.10 -3.45 -13.71
N LEU A 554 39.01 -2.12 -13.66
CA LEU A 554 38.11 -1.42 -12.75
C LEU A 554 36.65 -1.80 -12.98
N PHE A 555 36.22 -1.82 -14.24
CA PHE A 555 34.88 -2.22 -14.61
C PHE A 555 34.57 -3.66 -14.17
N GLN A 556 35.46 -4.62 -14.43
CA GLN A 556 35.32 -6.02 -14.02
C GLN A 556 35.28 -6.18 -12.50
N LYS A 557 36.12 -5.43 -11.76
CA LYS A 557 36.09 -5.39 -10.29
C LYS A 557 34.72 -4.96 -9.78
N LEU A 558 34.15 -3.90 -10.35
CA LEU A 558 32.83 -3.39 -9.97
C LEU A 558 31.71 -4.39 -10.35
N GLN A 559 31.79 -5.03 -11.53
CA GLN A 559 30.83 -6.08 -11.90
C GLN A 559 30.83 -7.25 -10.91
N LYS A 560 32.01 -7.71 -10.47
CA LYS A 560 32.11 -8.80 -9.50
C LYS A 560 31.45 -8.44 -8.16
N LEU A 561 31.63 -7.21 -7.69
CA LEU A 561 30.99 -6.72 -6.46
C LEU A 561 29.46 -6.68 -6.60
N ALA A 562 28.95 -6.26 -7.76
CA ALA A 562 27.51 -6.20 -7.98
C ALA A 562 26.88 -7.61 -8.10
N LEU A 563 27.56 -8.56 -8.73
CA LEU A 563 27.13 -9.97 -8.75
C LEU A 563 27.04 -10.57 -7.34
N ASN A 564 28.02 -10.28 -6.48
CA ASN A 564 27.97 -10.70 -5.08
C ASN A 564 26.78 -10.08 -4.34
N TRP A 565 26.53 -8.79 -4.54
CA TRP A 565 25.39 -8.08 -3.96
C TRP A 565 24.04 -8.69 -4.40
N VAL A 566 23.91 -9.06 -5.68
CA VAL A 566 22.70 -9.74 -6.19
C VAL A 566 22.53 -11.11 -5.52
N ALA A 567 23.60 -11.90 -5.40
CA ALA A 567 23.56 -13.21 -4.75
C ALA A 567 23.17 -13.12 -3.27
N GLU A 568 23.68 -12.13 -2.53
CA GLU A 568 23.32 -11.88 -1.13
C GLU A 568 21.85 -11.47 -0.97
N ASN A 569 21.33 -10.60 -1.83
CA ASN A 569 19.93 -10.19 -1.78
C ASN A 569 18.97 -11.33 -2.14
N HIS A 570 19.33 -12.19 -3.10
CA HIS A 570 18.53 -13.39 -3.41
C HIS A 570 18.49 -14.38 -2.25
N LYS A 571 19.59 -14.55 -1.49
CA LYS A 571 19.61 -15.38 -0.28
C LYS A 571 18.68 -14.82 0.79
N LYS A 572 18.77 -13.52 1.09
CA LYS A 572 17.88 -12.86 2.05
C LYS A 572 16.40 -12.97 1.67
N GLN A 573 16.07 -12.85 0.38
CA GLN A 573 14.69 -13.02 -0.08
C GLN A 573 14.18 -14.45 0.07
N LYS A 574 15.05 -15.46 -0.07
CA LYS A 574 14.69 -16.86 0.18
C LYS A 574 14.50 -17.13 1.67
N GLU A 575 15.42 -16.65 2.52
CA GLU A 575 15.30 -16.80 3.98
C GLU A 575 14.01 -16.17 4.51
N VAL A 576 13.64 -14.97 4.04
CA VAL A 576 12.36 -14.33 4.41
C VAL A 576 11.15 -15.09 3.87
N ALA A 577 11.24 -15.68 2.67
CA ALA A 577 10.15 -16.48 2.12
C ALA A 577 9.97 -17.80 2.88
N ASP A 578 11.06 -18.43 3.31
CA ASP A 578 11.05 -19.66 4.09
C ASP A 578 10.52 -19.40 5.52
N GLU A 579 10.88 -18.27 6.16
CA GLU A 579 10.32 -17.82 7.44
C GLU A 579 8.82 -17.45 7.38
N MET A 580 8.26 -17.18 6.21
CA MET A 580 6.81 -16.93 6.03
C MET A 580 6.00 -18.21 5.75
N ILE A 581 6.68 -19.33 5.52
CA ILE A 581 6.07 -20.63 5.22
C ILE A 581 6.10 -21.57 6.45
N GLU A 582 6.97 -21.30 7.43
CA GLU A 582 6.89 -21.83 8.81
C GLU A 582 5.89 -21.04 9.66
#